data_AF-A0A5E3WFW7-F1
#
_entry.id   AF-A0A5E3WFW7-F1
#
_cell.length_a   1.000
_cell.length_b   1.000
_cell.length_c   1.000
_cell.angle_alpha   90.00
_cell.angle_beta   90.00
_cell.angle_gamma   90.00
#
_symmetry.space_group_name_H-M   'P 1'
#
loop_
_entity.id
_entity.type
_entity.pdbx_description
1 polymer ?
#
loop_
_entity_poly.entity_id
_entity_poly.type
_entity_poly.pdbx_seq_one_letter_code
_entity_poly.pdbx_strand_id
1 'polypeptide(L)'
;MRSSPNDLLDICANLLPMRLLVAKICFRALTRVSALPVNHPLHLVAIRSAAAFPRVHRTPLHYLYRLFPEAAPQHSEYIVPMRYDPAHLKPTFTTHIAKSREESHREDEDMDSVIRVYSDGSGYNGYAGAAAVLIRTDGVHEQRRVLRYRLGPLTEHTVYEAEAVGVLLGAHLLHTEEPEHASKPSSISLDNQAVIRATEHCTKAQPGHYLLDLFRDSADRLLQKRRLGYSLAVRWISGHDDAEFNEYVDGQAKIAADGRSSVKTDLPHCLRTPLRASVSALRQEYARRLKERWQRDWCMSPRYHRHCHWAPDATSPRHIAITNELSRRDSTVLFQLRSGHAPLNAHLHRINCAPAPTCEACEEADETVNHFIYDCPARLSERRQLRKAAGKKWADRSYLLGETRGVKALMAYVRQTGRLRWGRRQDSEGRPEERTGPWGLDRRRDETGREEERLEDDDSMEVERLVEDEDEEDEGGGLDMAGFMRWYEGFIGDRGEGGETQRERDAATDAD
;
A
#
# COMPACT_ATOMS: atom_id res chain seq x y z
N MET A 1 -13.56 -6.29 34.20
CA MET A 1 -13.86 -6.82 32.84
C MET A 1 -12.61 -7.49 32.28
N ARG A 2 -12.60 -8.81 32.05
CA ARG A 2 -11.49 -9.46 31.31
C ARG A 2 -11.66 -9.16 29.82
N SER A 3 -11.15 -7.99 29.41
CA SER A 3 -10.88 -7.45 28.07
C SER A 3 -11.96 -7.57 26.98
N SER A 4 -12.33 -6.43 26.38
CA SER A 4 -12.86 -6.38 25.01
C SER A 4 -12.01 -7.22 24.05
N PRO A 5 -12.61 -7.91 23.07
CA PRO A 5 -11.85 -8.70 22.10
C PRO A 5 -11.23 -7.76 21.06
N ASN A 6 -10.14 -7.10 21.44
CA ASN A 6 -9.47 -6.09 20.60
C ASN A 6 -9.03 -6.67 19.26
N ASP A 7 -8.60 -7.93 19.22
CA ASP A 7 -8.30 -8.65 17.98
C ASP A 7 -9.50 -8.68 17.01
N LEU A 8 -10.72 -8.96 17.51
CA LEU A 8 -11.93 -8.93 16.69
C LEU A 8 -12.33 -7.52 16.27
N LEU A 9 -12.07 -6.51 17.10
CA LEU A 9 -12.31 -5.10 16.75
C LEU A 9 -11.37 -4.67 15.62
N ASP A 10 -10.07 -4.96 15.76
CA ASP A 10 -9.04 -4.67 14.77
C ASP A 10 -9.40 -5.31 13.41
N ILE A 11 -9.82 -6.58 13.40
CA ILE A 11 -10.29 -7.27 12.18
C ILE A 11 -11.53 -6.60 11.59
N CYS A 12 -12.54 -6.28 12.40
CA CYS A 12 -13.77 -5.65 11.91
C CYS A 12 -13.52 -4.25 11.33
N ALA A 13 -12.53 -3.54 11.88
CA ALA A 13 -12.11 -2.21 11.45
C ALA A 13 -11.01 -2.25 10.38
N ASN A 14 -10.55 -3.42 9.95
CA ASN A 14 -9.40 -3.61 9.05
C ASN A 14 -8.13 -2.87 9.50
N LEU A 15 -7.92 -2.82 10.82
CA LEU A 15 -6.77 -2.18 11.44
C LEU A 15 -5.72 -3.23 11.80
N LEU A 16 -4.45 -2.80 11.75
CA LEU A 16 -3.38 -3.53 12.39
C LEU A 16 -3.51 -3.39 13.91
N PRO A 17 -3.22 -4.43 14.69
CA PRO A 17 -3.10 -4.30 16.14
C PRO A 17 -2.11 -3.22 16.49
N MET A 18 -2.36 -2.51 17.59
CA MET A 18 -1.59 -1.34 18.03
C MET A 18 -0.05 -1.54 17.92
N ARG A 19 0.47 -2.71 18.31
CA ARG A 19 1.90 -3.03 18.21
C ARG A 19 2.46 -2.96 16.78
N LEU A 20 1.70 -3.47 15.80
CA LEU A 20 2.09 -3.51 14.39
C LEU A 20 1.86 -2.14 13.74
N LEU A 21 0.84 -1.41 14.20
CA LEU A 21 0.59 -0.03 13.78
C LEU A 21 1.73 0.92 14.22
N VAL A 22 2.16 0.83 15.47
CA VAL A 22 3.32 1.59 15.98
C VAL A 22 4.56 1.28 15.16
N ALA A 23 4.80 -0.01 14.86
CA ALA A 23 5.91 -0.43 14.01
C ALA A 23 5.84 0.18 12.60
N LYS A 24 4.66 0.19 11.96
CA LYS A 24 4.40 0.86 10.67
C LYS A 24 4.77 2.35 10.74
N ILE A 25 4.33 3.05 11.78
CA ILE A 25 4.57 4.48 11.97
C ILE A 25 6.06 4.76 12.17
N CYS A 26 6.74 3.98 13.02
CA CYS A 26 8.18 4.11 13.26
C CYS A 26 8.98 3.88 11.97
N PHE A 27 8.65 2.85 11.19
CA PHE A 27 9.30 2.58 9.91
C PHE A 27 9.07 3.71 8.90
N ARG A 28 7.84 4.25 8.83
CA ARG A 28 7.52 5.41 7.98
C ARG A 28 8.33 6.65 8.38
N ALA A 29 8.43 6.93 9.67
CA ALA A 29 9.23 8.05 10.17
C ALA A 29 10.73 7.86 9.86
N LEU A 30 11.25 6.65 10.08
CA LEU A 30 12.66 6.33 9.82
C LEU A 30 13.01 6.48 8.34
N THR A 31 12.20 5.93 7.43
CA THR A 31 12.41 6.06 5.99
C THR A 31 12.36 7.51 5.50
N ARG A 32 11.55 8.38 6.13
CA ARG A 32 11.57 9.84 5.84
C ARG A 32 12.92 10.45 6.22
N VAL A 33 13.46 10.10 7.38
CA VAL A 33 14.76 10.61 7.86
C VAL A 33 15.91 10.10 6.99
N SER A 34 15.86 8.82 6.59
CA SER A 34 16.89 8.20 5.75
C SER A 34 16.92 8.73 4.32
N ALA A 35 15.78 9.19 3.82
CA ALA A 35 15.67 9.78 2.49
C ALA A 35 16.12 11.25 2.41
N LEU A 36 16.56 11.84 3.52
CA LEU A 36 16.96 13.25 3.55
C LEU A 36 18.27 13.46 2.76
N PRO A 37 18.33 14.50 1.92
CA PRO A 37 19.51 14.80 1.12
C PRO A 37 20.69 15.28 1.98
N VAL A 38 21.89 15.27 1.40
CA VAL A 38 23.16 15.52 2.11
C VAL A 38 23.23 16.91 2.76
N ASN A 39 22.51 17.87 2.20
CA ASN A 39 22.41 19.25 2.71
C ASN A 39 21.42 19.41 3.89
N HIS A 40 20.64 18.39 4.23
CA HIS A 40 19.69 18.47 5.34
C HIS A 40 20.40 18.28 6.70
N PRO A 41 20.09 19.09 7.74
CA PRO A 41 20.76 19.01 9.04
C PRO A 41 20.73 17.62 9.71
N LEU A 42 19.62 16.89 9.54
CA LEU A 42 19.46 15.53 10.08
C LEU A 42 20.18 14.43 9.30
N HIS A 43 20.70 14.71 8.10
CA HIS A 43 21.33 13.69 7.25
C HIS A 43 22.55 13.05 7.94
N LEU A 44 23.44 13.88 8.50
CA LEU A 44 24.62 13.38 9.22
C LEU A 44 24.23 12.63 10.51
N VAL A 45 23.16 13.07 11.18
CA VAL A 45 22.63 12.39 12.38
C VAL A 45 22.12 11.01 12.01
N ALA A 46 21.39 10.89 10.91
CA ALA A 46 20.89 9.62 10.38
C ALA A 46 22.02 8.66 10.04
N ILE A 47 23.03 9.11 9.27
CA ILE A 47 24.19 8.29 8.89
C ILE A 47 24.94 7.79 10.13
N ARG A 48 25.25 8.68 11.09
CA ARG A 48 25.97 8.30 12.32
C ARG A 48 25.19 7.31 13.16
N SER A 49 23.88 7.54 13.31
CA SER A 49 23.00 6.66 14.09
C SER A 49 22.80 5.29 13.45
N ALA A 50 22.86 5.21 12.12
CA ALA A 50 22.77 3.94 11.39
C ALA A 50 24.10 3.17 11.37
N ALA A 51 25.24 3.87 11.40
CA ALA A 51 26.55 3.27 11.28
C ALA A 51 27.06 2.61 12.57
N ALA A 52 26.65 3.10 13.74
CA ALA A 52 27.16 2.64 15.02
C ALA A 52 26.02 2.48 16.03
N PHE A 53 26.16 1.52 16.95
CA PHE A 53 25.24 1.35 18.07
C PHE A 53 26.01 1.54 19.39
N PRO A 54 26.00 2.75 19.99
CA PRO A 54 26.87 3.05 21.13
C PRO A 54 26.47 2.27 22.39
N ARG A 55 27.46 2.05 23.27
CA ARG A 55 27.24 1.36 24.56
C ARG A 55 26.38 2.17 25.53
N VAL A 56 26.52 3.50 25.50
CA VAL A 56 25.82 4.47 26.37
C VAL A 56 25.14 5.57 25.55
N HIS A 57 24.19 6.28 26.14
CA HIS A 57 23.48 7.43 25.53
C HIS A 57 22.83 7.13 24.17
N ARG A 58 22.17 5.97 24.06
CA ARG A 58 21.46 5.56 22.84
C ARG A 58 20.25 6.46 22.60
N THR A 59 20.18 7.03 21.42
CA THR A 59 19.01 7.79 20.96
C THR A 59 17.96 6.86 20.36
N PRO A 60 16.70 7.29 20.21
CA PRO A 60 15.67 6.53 19.52
C PRO A 60 16.08 6.12 18.09
N LEU A 61 16.82 6.96 17.36
CA LEU A 61 17.29 6.61 16.00
C LEU A 61 18.25 5.42 15.99
N HIS A 62 19.16 5.30 16.97
CA HIS A 62 20.05 4.14 17.07
C HIS A 62 19.26 2.84 17.21
N TYR A 63 18.22 2.87 18.04
CA TYR A 63 17.33 1.74 18.24
C TYR A 63 16.53 1.41 16.98
N LEU A 64 15.95 2.42 16.33
CA LEU A 64 15.20 2.23 15.08
C LEU A 64 16.06 1.68 13.95
N TYR A 65 17.28 2.17 13.75
CA TYR A 65 18.18 1.62 12.74
C TYR A 65 18.68 0.20 13.06
N ARG A 66 18.80 -0.14 14.35
CA ARG A 66 19.10 -1.52 14.76
C ARG A 66 17.94 -2.47 14.48
N LEU A 67 16.71 -1.98 14.60
CA LEU A 67 15.49 -2.74 14.32
C LEU A 67 15.21 -2.87 12.83
N PHE A 68 15.53 -1.83 12.06
CA PHE A 68 15.23 -1.67 10.64
C PHE A 68 16.49 -1.34 9.84
N PRO A 69 17.49 -2.24 9.78
CA PRO A 69 18.72 -2.00 9.04
C PRO A 69 18.48 -1.74 7.54
N GLU A 70 17.40 -2.28 6.96
CA GLU A 70 17.01 -2.07 5.57
C GLU A 70 16.62 -0.62 5.26
N ALA A 71 16.19 0.15 6.27
CA ALA A 71 15.83 1.55 6.13
C ALA A 71 17.02 2.49 6.32
N ALA A 72 18.25 1.99 6.40
CA ALA A 72 19.42 2.81 6.66
C ALA A 72 19.76 3.76 5.48
N PRO A 73 20.26 4.99 5.72
CA PRO A 73 20.41 6.02 4.68
C PRO A 73 21.33 5.64 3.51
N GLN A 74 22.25 4.71 3.72
CA GLN A 74 23.15 4.21 2.68
C GLN A 74 22.45 3.24 1.69
N HIS A 75 21.30 2.69 2.06
CA HIS A 75 20.50 1.79 1.22
C HIS A 75 19.36 2.51 0.50
N SER A 76 18.82 3.59 1.09
CA SER A 76 17.67 4.31 0.54
C SER A 76 18.07 5.45 -0.41
N GLU A 77 17.19 5.73 -1.37
CA GLU A 77 17.27 6.93 -2.21
C GLU A 77 17.25 8.24 -1.40
N TYR A 78 17.66 9.33 -2.04
CA TYR A 78 17.49 10.69 -1.48
C TYR A 78 16.34 11.40 -2.18
N ILE A 79 15.48 12.05 -1.39
CA ILE A 79 14.36 12.84 -1.88
C ILE A 79 14.68 14.32 -1.63
N VAL A 80 15.06 15.01 -2.70
CA VAL A 80 15.33 16.45 -2.65
C VAL A 80 14.00 17.21 -2.64
N PRO A 81 13.66 17.99 -1.60
CA PRO A 81 12.34 18.63 -1.46
C PRO A 81 11.97 19.57 -2.62
N MET A 82 12.96 20.27 -3.17
CA MET A 82 12.81 21.17 -4.31
C MET A 82 13.68 20.66 -5.45
N ARG A 83 13.04 20.14 -6.50
CA ARG A 83 13.74 19.50 -7.62
C ARG A 83 14.38 20.52 -8.58
N TYR A 84 13.73 21.67 -8.78
CA TYR A 84 14.20 22.71 -9.70
C TYR A 84 13.97 24.12 -9.17
N ASP A 85 14.80 25.04 -9.66
CA ASP A 85 14.59 26.47 -9.52
C ASP A 85 13.24 26.86 -10.17
N PRO A 86 12.37 27.62 -9.46
CA PRO A 86 11.11 28.12 -10.01
C PRO A 86 11.28 28.93 -11.31
N ALA A 87 12.44 29.54 -11.53
CA ALA A 87 12.78 30.27 -12.75
C ALA A 87 12.93 29.35 -13.99
N HIS A 88 13.15 28.05 -13.78
CA HIS A 88 13.44 27.07 -14.84
C HIS A 88 12.46 25.89 -14.81
N LEU A 89 11.17 26.13 -14.57
CA LEU A 89 10.17 25.06 -14.47
C LEU A 89 9.76 24.43 -15.80
N LYS A 90 9.94 25.13 -16.93
CA LYS A 90 9.48 24.61 -18.22
C LYS A 90 10.48 23.59 -18.77
N PRO A 91 10.05 22.34 -19.07
CA PRO A 91 10.91 21.36 -19.71
C PRO A 91 11.27 21.82 -21.13
N THR A 92 12.41 21.35 -21.63
CA THR A 92 12.90 21.66 -22.98
C THR A 92 12.27 20.77 -24.06
N PHE A 93 11.66 19.67 -23.65
CA PHE A 93 10.88 18.76 -24.50
C PHE A 93 9.39 19.07 -24.38
N THR A 94 8.61 18.57 -25.34
CA THR A 94 7.15 18.60 -25.28
C THR A 94 6.61 17.25 -24.81
N THR A 95 5.44 17.27 -24.23
CA THR A 95 4.70 16.09 -23.79
C THR A 95 3.38 16.00 -24.53
N HIS A 96 2.93 14.79 -24.83
CA HIS A 96 1.67 14.56 -25.51
C HIS A 96 0.93 13.35 -24.95
N ILE A 97 -0.29 13.55 -24.46
CA ILE A 97 -1.17 12.48 -23.98
C ILE A 97 -2.45 12.52 -24.82
N ALA A 98 -2.65 11.50 -25.66
CA ALA A 98 -3.85 11.34 -26.47
C ALA A 98 -5.10 11.13 -25.60
N LYS A 99 -6.29 11.52 -26.11
CA LYS A 99 -7.55 11.43 -25.37
C LYS A 99 -8.11 10.02 -25.35
N SER A 100 -7.82 9.23 -26.38
CA SER A 100 -8.23 7.84 -26.48
C SER A 100 -7.08 6.92 -26.89
N ARG A 101 -7.26 5.63 -26.65
CA ARG A 101 -6.33 4.57 -27.07
C ARG A 101 -6.16 4.60 -28.59
N GLU A 102 -7.25 4.63 -29.33
CA GLU A 102 -7.27 4.61 -30.79
C GLU A 102 -6.63 5.86 -31.39
N GLU A 103 -6.75 7.01 -30.71
CA GLU A 103 -6.04 8.22 -31.07
C GLU A 103 -4.53 8.07 -30.87
N SER A 104 -4.08 7.46 -29.77
CA SER A 104 -2.66 7.24 -29.52
C SER A 104 -1.98 6.37 -30.59
N HIS A 105 -2.65 5.32 -31.08
CA HIS A 105 -2.10 4.47 -32.15
C HIS A 105 -2.04 5.21 -33.49
N ARG A 106 -3.12 5.90 -33.87
CA ARG A 106 -3.14 6.70 -35.11
C ARG A 106 -2.04 7.76 -35.13
N GLU A 107 -1.87 8.48 -34.03
CA GLU A 107 -0.82 9.48 -33.91
C GLU A 107 0.60 8.89 -33.93
N ASP A 108 0.79 7.66 -33.43
CA ASP A 108 2.08 6.98 -33.50
C ASP A 108 2.40 6.52 -34.92
N GLU A 109 1.41 5.97 -35.64
CA GLU A 109 1.53 5.59 -37.05
C GLU A 109 1.86 6.80 -37.93
N ASP A 110 1.10 7.90 -37.79
CA ASP A 110 1.20 9.14 -38.58
C ASP A 110 2.40 10.02 -38.19
N MET A 111 3.29 9.56 -37.30
CA MET A 111 4.34 10.40 -36.74
C MET A 111 5.47 10.70 -37.76
N ASP A 112 5.72 11.98 -38.03
CA ASP A 112 6.79 12.42 -38.96
C ASP A 112 8.22 12.11 -38.48
N SER A 113 8.40 11.69 -37.22
CA SER A 113 9.72 11.42 -36.65
C SER A 113 10.29 10.11 -37.20
N VAL A 114 11.41 10.21 -37.92
CA VAL A 114 12.13 9.03 -38.45
C VAL A 114 12.74 8.21 -37.31
N ILE A 115 13.28 8.87 -36.28
CA ILE A 115 13.78 8.20 -35.09
C ILE A 115 12.70 8.23 -34.01
N ARG A 116 12.30 7.04 -33.60
CA ARG A 116 11.32 6.83 -32.54
C ARG A 116 11.91 5.91 -31.49
N VAL A 117 11.68 6.24 -30.23
CA VAL A 117 12.07 5.40 -29.10
C VAL A 117 10.81 4.95 -28.38
N TYR A 118 10.75 3.68 -28.04
CA TYR A 118 9.72 3.11 -27.18
C TYR A 118 10.39 2.68 -25.88
N SER A 119 9.80 3.00 -24.74
CA SER A 119 10.32 2.63 -23.42
C SER A 119 9.22 2.02 -22.57
N ASP A 120 9.60 1.07 -21.73
CA ASP A 120 8.70 0.43 -20.78
C ASP A 120 9.46 0.02 -19.51
N GLY A 121 8.72 -0.08 -18.40
CA GLY A 121 9.15 -0.62 -17.14
C GLY A 121 8.20 -1.71 -16.63
N SER A 122 8.74 -2.90 -16.38
CA SER A 122 7.95 -4.07 -16.03
C SER A 122 8.41 -4.72 -14.73
N GLY A 123 7.44 -5.17 -13.92
CA GLY A 123 7.66 -6.04 -12.76
C GLY A 123 7.46 -7.50 -13.16
N TYR A 124 8.52 -8.32 -13.15
CA TYR A 124 8.46 -9.71 -13.57
C TYR A 124 9.29 -10.62 -12.66
N ASN A 125 8.71 -11.78 -12.28
CA ASN A 125 9.32 -12.77 -11.38
C ASN A 125 9.91 -12.17 -10.07
N GLY A 126 9.27 -11.14 -9.52
CA GLY A 126 9.73 -10.49 -8.27
C GLY A 126 10.81 -9.44 -8.46
N TYR A 127 11.18 -9.08 -9.70
CA TYR A 127 12.19 -8.08 -10.01
C TYR A 127 11.63 -6.98 -10.92
N ALA A 128 12.17 -5.78 -10.79
CA ALA A 128 11.89 -4.64 -11.66
C ALA A 128 12.93 -4.56 -12.78
N GLY A 129 12.45 -4.41 -14.02
CA GLY A 129 13.28 -4.27 -15.21
C GLY A 129 12.75 -3.16 -16.11
N ALA A 130 13.66 -2.43 -16.74
CA ALA A 130 13.36 -1.35 -17.66
C ALA A 130 14.01 -1.62 -19.02
N ALA A 131 13.37 -1.15 -20.08
CA ALA A 131 13.93 -1.20 -21.41
C ALA A 131 13.62 0.05 -22.23
N ALA A 132 14.48 0.29 -23.21
CA ALA A 132 14.22 1.24 -24.29
C ALA A 132 14.67 0.66 -25.62
N VAL A 133 13.89 0.91 -26.65
CA VAL A 133 14.10 0.42 -28.02
C VAL A 133 14.05 1.61 -28.97
N LEU A 134 15.14 1.87 -29.67
CA LEU A 134 15.20 2.84 -30.74
C LEU A 134 14.96 2.14 -32.08
N ILE A 135 14.03 2.67 -32.85
CA ILE A 135 13.72 2.27 -34.21
C ILE A 135 13.95 3.43 -35.17
N ARG A 136 14.26 3.10 -36.43
CA ARG A 136 14.33 4.05 -37.54
C ARG A 136 13.27 3.68 -38.57
N THR A 137 12.47 4.64 -39.00
CA THR A 137 11.36 4.45 -39.96
C THR A 137 11.70 4.98 -41.35
N ASP A 138 12.99 5.18 -41.66
CA ASP A 138 13.46 5.64 -42.97
C ASP A 138 13.40 4.56 -44.06
N GLY A 139 13.08 3.31 -43.69
CA GLY A 139 13.04 2.16 -44.61
C GLY A 139 14.42 1.71 -45.08
N VAL A 140 15.50 2.29 -44.55
CA VAL A 140 16.89 1.97 -44.91
C VAL A 140 17.59 1.26 -43.76
N HIS A 141 17.28 1.65 -42.52
CA HIS A 141 17.92 1.13 -41.33
C HIS A 141 16.96 0.31 -40.48
N GLU A 142 16.93 -1.01 -40.69
CA GLU A 142 16.00 -1.91 -39.99
C GLU A 142 16.48 -2.36 -38.58
N GLN A 143 17.73 -2.03 -38.21
CA GLN A 143 18.29 -2.50 -36.93
C GLN A 143 17.70 -1.75 -35.73
N ARG A 144 16.99 -2.50 -34.87
CA ARG A 144 16.49 -2.04 -33.57
C ARG A 144 17.66 -1.98 -32.57
N ARG A 145 17.86 -0.83 -31.92
CA ARG A 145 18.84 -0.69 -30.84
C ARG A 145 18.13 -0.82 -29.50
N VAL A 146 18.57 -1.73 -28.65
CA VAL A 146 17.90 -2.07 -27.38
C VAL A 146 18.82 -1.82 -26.20
N LEU A 147 18.33 -1.08 -25.21
CA LEU A 147 18.91 -1.05 -23.88
C LEU A 147 17.98 -1.72 -22.87
N ARG A 148 18.57 -2.50 -21.97
CA ARG A 148 17.89 -3.20 -20.88
C ARG A 148 18.61 -2.90 -19.58
N TYR A 149 17.84 -2.65 -18.52
CA TYR A 149 18.39 -2.42 -17.20
C TYR A 149 17.56 -3.15 -16.15
N ARG A 150 18.21 -4.00 -15.36
CA ARG A 150 17.61 -4.59 -14.16
C ARG A 150 17.84 -3.65 -12.99
N LEU A 151 16.75 -3.15 -12.40
CA LEU A 151 16.83 -2.25 -11.25
C LEU A 151 17.20 -3.06 -10.01
N GLY A 152 16.44 -4.12 -9.74
CA GLY A 152 16.59 -4.95 -8.55
C GLY A 152 15.27 -5.62 -8.17
N PRO A 153 15.15 -6.18 -6.95
CA PRO A 153 13.92 -6.84 -6.51
C PRO A 153 12.78 -5.83 -6.30
N LEU A 154 11.53 -6.28 -6.48
CA LEU A 154 10.33 -5.46 -6.23
C LEU A 154 10.13 -5.11 -4.74
N THR A 155 10.91 -5.71 -3.85
CA THR A 155 11.00 -5.32 -2.45
C THR A 155 11.80 -4.03 -2.21
N GLU A 156 12.60 -3.62 -3.20
CA GLU A 156 13.47 -2.45 -3.14
C GLU A 156 13.17 -1.43 -4.24
N HIS A 157 12.57 -1.85 -5.35
CA HIS A 157 12.23 -0.99 -6.48
C HIS A 157 10.76 -1.12 -6.87
N THR A 158 10.21 -0.05 -7.46
CA THR A 158 8.82 -0.06 -7.97
C THR A 158 8.78 -0.18 -9.49
N VAL A 159 7.66 -0.63 -10.04
CA VAL A 159 7.41 -0.57 -11.49
C VAL A 159 7.49 0.88 -11.99
N TYR A 160 6.99 1.83 -11.21
CA TYR A 160 7.10 3.26 -11.53
C TYR A 160 8.56 3.73 -11.70
N GLU A 161 9.50 3.26 -10.87
CA GLU A 161 10.93 3.56 -11.08
C GLU A 161 11.47 2.91 -12.35
N ALA A 162 11.04 1.69 -12.67
CA ALA A 162 11.45 1.02 -13.91
C ALA A 162 11.01 1.82 -15.14
N GLU A 163 9.80 2.36 -15.12
CA GLU A 163 9.25 3.21 -16.17
C GLU A 163 10.06 4.51 -16.34
N ALA A 164 10.39 5.16 -15.21
CA ALA A 164 11.26 6.33 -15.20
C ALA A 164 12.67 6.03 -15.75
N VAL A 165 13.23 4.86 -15.42
CA VAL A 165 14.50 4.39 -16.00
C VAL A 165 14.35 4.12 -17.50
N GLY A 166 13.23 3.57 -17.96
CA GLY A 166 12.95 3.33 -19.38
C GLY A 166 13.09 4.61 -20.21
N VAL A 167 12.48 5.71 -19.75
CA VAL A 167 12.58 7.01 -20.42
C VAL A 167 14.01 7.55 -20.42
N LEU A 168 14.76 7.37 -19.32
CA LEU A 168 16.18 7.73 -19.22
C LEU A 168 17.06 6.92 -20.19
N LEU A 169 16.82 5.62 -20.33
CA LEU A 169 17.48 4.77 -21.33
C LEU A 169 17.16 5.25 -22.75
N GLY A 170 15.91 5.67 -22.99
CA GLY A 170 15.48 6.21 -24.27
C GLY A 170 16.23 7.49 -24.66
N ALA A 171 16.37 8.43 -23.73
CA ALA A 171 17.18 9.63 -23.96
C ALA A 171 18.65 9.29 -24.25
N HIS A 172 19.19 8.24 -23.64
CA HIS A 172 20.57 7.80 -23.88
C HIS A 172 20.77 7.18 -25.26
N LEU A 173 19.79 6.40 -25.75
CA LEU A 173 19.78 5.90 -27.12
C LEU A 173 19.82 7.05 -28.13
N LEU A 174 19.00 8.08 -27.94
CA LEU A 174 19.01 9.29 -28.78
C LEU A 174 20.33 10.05 -28.70
N HIS A 175 20.99 10.06 -27.54
CA HIS A 175 22.26 10.75 -27.35
C HIS A 175 23.43 10.04 -28.07
N THR A 176 23.40 8.71 -28.10
CA THR A 176 24.42 7.86 -28.72
C THR A 176 24.20 7.68 -30.22
N GLU A 177 23.10 8.18 -30.75
CA GLU A 177 22.79 8.15 -32.17
C GLU A 177 23.71 9.08 -32.99
N GLU A 178 24.10 8.65 -34.18
CA GLU A 178 24.96 9.46 -35.05
C GLU A 178 24.21 10.68 -35.61
N PRO A 179 24.83 11.87 -35.70
CA PRO A 179 24.18 13.06 -36.25
C PRO A 179 23.67 12.91 -37.68
N GLU A 180 24.31 12.06 -38.48
CA GLU A 180 23.96 11.82 -39.89
C GLU A 180 22.63 11.05 -40.02
N HIS A 181 22.33 10.20 -39.04
CA HIS A 181 21.10 9.41 -38.97
C HIS A 181 20.01 10.11 -38.13
N ALA A 182 20.39 11.12 -37.33
CA ALA A 182 19.50 11.81 -36.42
C ALA A 182 18.47 12.69 -37.17
N SER A 183 17.19 12.36 -37.05
CA SER A 183 16.11 13.26 -37.49
C SER A 183 16.04 14.53 -36.63
N LYS A 184 15.49 15.61 -37.22
CA LYS A 184 15.26 16.86 -36.48
C LYS A 184 14.23 16.67 -35.36
N PRO A 185 13.02 16.11 -35.60
CA PRO A 185 12.16 15.68 -34.51
C PRO A 185 12.46 14.23 -34.10
N SER A 186 12.51 13.96 -32.80
CA SER A 186 12.56 12.61 -32.22
C SER A 186 11.50 12.45 -31.14
N SER A 187 11.06 11.20 -30.91
CA SER A 187 10.06 10.87 -29.91
C SER A 187 10.53 9.80 -28.92
N ILE A 188 10.00 9.85 -27.70
CA ILE A 188 10.02 8.75 -26.73
C ILE A 188 8.56 8.44 -26.36
N SER A 189 8.10 7.25 -26.69
CA SER A 189 6.75 6.75 -26.42
C SER A 189 6.78 5.77 -25.23
N LEU A 190 5.83 5.91 -24.30
CA LEU A 190 5.62 5.04 -23.15
C LEU A 190 4.13 4.97 -22.79
N ASP A 191 3.70 3.93 -22.09
CA ASP A 191 2.30 3.73 -21.69
C ASP A 191 1.95 4.30 -20.30
N ASN A 192 2.96 4.69 -19.53
CA ASN A 192 2.77 5.25 -18.21
C ASN A 192 2.51 6.77 -18.21
N GLN A 193 1.23 7.16 -18.24
CA GLN A 193 0.83 8.57 -18.15
C GLN A 193 1.32 9.28 -16.89
N ALA A 194 1.46 8.57 -15.77
CA ALA A 194 1.91 9.18 -14.52
C ALA A 194 3.38 9.62 -14.60
N VAL A 195 4.23 8.83 -15.27
CA VAL A 195 5.62 9.22 -15.57
C VAL A 195 5.64 10.45 -16.47
N ILE A 196 4.87 10.49 -17.56
CA ILE A 196 4.81 11.65 -18.47
C ILE A 196 4.42 12.91 -17.70
N ARG A 197 3.32 12.88 -16.93
CA ARG A 197 2.87 14.02 -16.12
C ARG A 197 3.93 14.43 -15.08
N ALA A 198 4.61 13.47 -14.47
CA ALA A 198 5.66 13.75 -13.48
C ALA A 198 6.92 14.40 -14.10
N THR A 199 7.17 14.22 -15.41
CA THR A 199 8.23 14.96 -16.12
C THR A 199 7.92 16.44 -16.31
N GLU A 200 6.63 16.84 -16.31
CA GLU A 200 6.22 18.24 -16.35
C GLU A 200 6.20 18.87 -14.94
N HIS A 201 5.79 18.10 -13.94
CA HIS A 201 5.58 18.59 -12.57
C HIS A 201 6.88 18.64 -11.75
N CYS A 202 7.54 19.79 -11.80
CA CYS A 202 8.86 20.02 -11.21
C CYS A 202 8.86 20.46 -9.74
N THR A 203 7.70 20.74 -9.16
CA THR A 203 7.58 21.38 -7.83
C THR A 203 7.37 20.40 -6.68
N LYS A 204 6.93 19.17 -6.96
CA LYS A 204 6.69 18.14 -5.93
C LYS A 204 7.80 17.09 -5.94
N ALA A 205 8.36 16.83 -4.76
CA ALA A 205 9.30 15.74 -4.54
C ALA A 205 8.53 14.47 -4.14
N GLN A 206 8.82 13.36 -4.82
CA GLN A 206 8.28 12.03 -4.51
C GLN A 206 9.39 10.99 -4.72
N PRO A 207 9.26 9.78 -4.12
CA PRO A 207 10.11 8.64 -4.44
C PRO A 207 10.29 8.43 -5.95
N GLY A 208 11.50 8.10 -6.41
CA GLY A 208 11.82 7.86 -7.82
C GLY A 208 11.93 9.11 -8.70
N HIS A 209 11.52 10.31 -8.25
CA HIS A 209 11.58 11.52 -9.05
C HIS A 209 13.00 11.95 -9.45
N TYR A 210 14.03 11.55 -8.70
CA TYR A 210 15.43 11.81 -9.07
C TYR A 210 15.81 11.17 -10.42
N LEU A 211 15.15 10.06 -10.82
CA LEU A 211 15.35 9.42 -12.12
C LEU A 211 14.81 10.29 -13.26
N LEU A 212 13.67 10.93 -13.03
CA LEU A 212 13.10 11.90 -13.96
C LEU A 212 13.98 13.15 -14.05
N ASP A 213 14.68 13.50 -12.98
CA ASP A 213 15.64 14.60 -12.99
C ASP A 213 16.86 14.28 -13.86
N LEU A 214 17.38 13.06 -13.72
CA LEU A 214 18.44 12.54 -14.60
C LEU A 214 18.00 12.50 -16.07
N PHE A 215 16.74 12.14 -16.34
CA PHE A 215 16.18 12.17 -17.69
C PHE A 215 16.13 13.59 -18.24
N ARG A 216 15.60 14.56 -17.47
CA ARG A 216 15.52 15.95 -17.90
C ARG A 216 16.89 16.53 -18.21
N ASP A 217 17.86 16.34 -17.33
CA ASP A 217 19.25 16.72 -17.55
C ASP A 217 19.81 16.09 -18.85
N SER A 218 19.43 14.84 -19.13
CA SER A 218 19.81 14.15 -20.37
C SER A 218 19.15 14.76 -21.60
N ALA A 219 17.87 15.14 -21.52
CA ALA A 219 17.14 15.82 -22.58
C ALA A 219 17.75 17.20 -22.87
N ASP A 220 18.06 18.00 -21.83
CA ASP A 220 18.68 19.31 -21.98
C ASP A 220 20.04 19.21 -22.69
N ARG A 221 20.88 18.25 -22.28
CA ARG A 221 22.16 17.96 -22.96
C ARG A 221 21.96 17.50 -24.40
N LEU A 222 20.92 16.73 -24.67
CA LEU A 222 20.60 16.25 -26.02
C LEU A 222 20.24 17.43 -26.95
N LEU A 223 19.38 18.35 -26.50
CA LEU A 223 19.04 19.55 -27.27
C LEU A 223 20.28 20.43 -27.53
N GLN A 224 21.11 20.65 -26.50
CA GLN A 224 22.36 21.41 -26.65
C GLN A 224 23.31 20.77 -27.68
N LYS A 225 23.41 19.43 -27.67
CA LYS A 225 24.24 18.67 -28.62
C LYS A 225 23.73 18.76 -30.06
N ARG A 226 22.42 18.66 -30.28
CA ARG A 226 21.81 18.59 -31.62
C ARG A 226 21.59 19.95 -32.29
N ARG A 227 21.60 21.06 -31.53
CA ARG A 227 21.49 22.46 -32.02
C ARG A 227 20.13 22.77 -32.69
N LEU A 228 20.06 23.93 -33.36
CA LEU A 228 18.83 24.56 -33.88
C LEU A 228 18.00 23.61 -34.77
N GLY A 229 16.71 23.50 -34.44
CA GLY A 229 15.73 22.72 -35.19
C GLY A 229 15.49 21.31 -34.67
N TYR A 230 16.24 20.87 -33.65
CA TYR A 230 15.94 19.61 -32.96
C TYR A 230 14.80 19.78 -31.95
N SER A 231 13.87 18.83 -31.93
CA SER A 231 12.79 18.76 -30.93
C SER A 231 12.64 17.33 -30.40
N LEU A 232 12.35 17.24 -29.10
CA LEU A 232 12.04 15.98 -28.42
C LEU A 232 10.60 16.02 -27.94
N ALA A 233 9.83 14.99 -28.28
CA ALA A 233 8.48 14.77 -27.78
C ALA A 233 8.40 13.50 -26.92
N VAL A 234 7.86 13.59 -25.72
CA VAL A 234 7.52 12.45 -24.87
C VAL A 234 6.03 12.17 -25.04
N ARG A 235 5.67 11.01 -25.57
CA ARG A 235 4.30 10.69 -25.98
C ARG A 235 3.74 9.52 -25.20
N TRP A 236 2.45 9.57 -24.94
CA TRP A 236 1.70 8.42 -24.45
C TRP A 236 1.27 7.54 -25.61
N ILE A 237 1.53 6.24 -25.50
CA ILE A 237 0.96 5.20 -26.36
C ILE A 237 0.24 4.18 -25.48
N SER A 238 -0.93 3.70 -25.89
CA SER A 238 -1.67 2.72 -25.09
C SER A 238 -0.93 1.38 -25.05
N GLY A 239 -0.75 0.82 -23.85
CA GLY A 239 -0.17 -0.50 -23.64
C GLY A 239 -1.20 -1.64 -23.74
N HIS A 240 -0.71 -2.87 -23.94
CA HIS A 240 -1.51 -4.12 -24.00
C HIS A 240 -2.54 -4.23 -25.14
N ASP A 241 -2.24 -3.58 -26.27
CA ASP A 241 -3.22 -3.25 -27.28
C ASP A 241 -2.83 -3.70 -28.71
N ASP A 242 -2.01 -4.74 -28.85
CA ASP A 242 -1.42 -5.25 -30.10
C ASP A 242 -0.50 -4.23 -30.82
N ALA A 243 -0.05 -3.19 -30.12
CA ALA A 243 0.97 -2.27 -30.62
C ALA A 243 2.34 -2.94 -30.63
N GLU A 244 2.78 -3.39 -31.80
CA GLU A 244 4.00 -4.20 -32.00
C GLU A 244 5.20 -3.69 -31.21
N PHE A 245 5.49 -2.37 -31.29
CA PHE A 245 6.67 -1.80 -30.63
C PHE A 245 6.53 -1.68 -29.12
N ASN A 246 5.32 -1.42 -28.60
CA ASN A 246 5.07 -1.36 -27.16
C ASN A 246 5.20 -2.76 -26.54
N GLU A 247 4.59 -3.77 -27.15
CA GLU A 247 4.71 -5.16 -26.71
C GLU A 247 6.16 -5.67 -26.80
N TYR A 248 6.87 -5.26 -27.85
CA TYR A 248 8.27 -5.61 -27.99
C TYR A 248 9.11 -5.04 -26.84
N VAL A 249 8.93 -3.77 -26.46
CA VAL A 249 9.68 -3.16 -25.36
C VAL A 249 9.29 -3.72 -23.99
N ASP A 250 8.01 -4.05 -23.75
CA ASP A 250 7.58 -4.78 -22.53
C ASP A 250 8.24 -6.15 -22.44
N GLY A 251 8.30 -6.88 -23.55
CA GLY A 251 9.09 -8.11 -23.63
C GLY A 251 10.57 -7.89 -23.27
N GLN A 252 11.17 -6.77 -23.69
CA GLN A 252 12.55 -6.42 -23.32
C GLN A 252 12.70 -6.05 -21.84
N ALA A 253 11.72 -5.37 -21.25
CA ALA A 253 11.71 -5.01 -19.84
C ALA A 253 11.59 -6.27 -18.95
N LYS A 254 10.75 -7.23 -19.33
CA LYS A 254 10.64 -8.55 -18.68
C LYS A 254 11.94 -9.34 -18.76
N ILE A 255 12.59 -9.34 -19.92
CA ILE A 255 13.92 -9.94 -20.11
C ILE A 255 14.97 -9.27 -19.19
N ALA A 256 14.89 -7.95 -19.02
CA ALA A 256 15.76 -7.21 -18.10
C ALA A 256 15.53 -7.64 -16.64
N ALA A 257 14.27 -7.70 -16.21
CA ALA A 257 13.86 -8.14 -14.88
C ALA A 257 14.35 -9.56 -14.55
N ASP A 258 14.32 -10.46 -15.54
CA ASP A 258 14.79 -11.85 -15.45
C ASP A 258 16.33 -11.99 -15.36
N GLY A 259 17.08 -10.88 -15.46
CA GLY A 259 18.53 -10.87 -15.24
C GLY A 259 19.37 -10.37 -16.41
N ARG A 260 18.78 -10.15 -17.59
CA ARG A 260 19.55 -9.83 -18.81
C ARG A 260 19.61 -8.33 -19.07
N SER A 261 20.50 -7.65 -18.35
CA SER A 261 20.81 -6.24 -18.59
C SER A 261 21.80 -6.05 -19.75
N SER A 262 21.77 -4.87 -20.37
CA SER A 262 22.79 -4.44 -21.32
C SER A 262 24.15 -4.24 -20.65
N VAL A 263 25.22 -4.21 -21.44
CA VAL A 263 26.59 -4.02 -20.94
C VAL A 263 26.72 -2.64 -20.30
N LYS A 264 27.41 -2.55 -19.16
CA LYS A 264 27.56 -1.29 -18.39
C LYS A 264 28.15 -0.13 -19.21
N THR A 265 28.98 -0.41 -20.20
CA THR A 265 29.56 0.62 -21.08
C THR A 265 28.52 1.35 -21.91
N ASP A 266 27.44 0.65 -22.26
CA ASP A 266 26.38 1.12 -23.15
C ASP A 266 25.25 1.82 -22.38
N LEU A 267 25.29 1.72 -21.05
CA LEU A 267 24.32 2.35 -20.16
C LEU A 267 24.73 3.81 -19.82
N PRO A 268 23.73 4.67 -19.50
CA PRO A 268 23.97 5.98 -18.91
C PRO A 268 24.88 5.87 -17.69
N HIS A 269 25.77 6.86 -17.48
CA HIS A 269 26.74 6.81 -16.38
C HIS A 269 26.09 6.58 -15.00
N CYS A 270 24.94 7.23 -14.74
CA CYS A 270 24.18 7.09 -13.50
C CYS A 270 23.60 5.68 -13.26
N LEU A 271 23.45 4.85 -14.30
CA LEU A 271 22.95 3.47 -14.21
C LEU A 271 24.08 2.42 -14.20
N ARG A 272 25.35 2.82 -14.23
CA ARG A 272 26.48 1.88 -14.17
C ARG A 272 26.73 1.33 -12.75
N THR A 273 26.25 2.07 -11.76
CA THR A 273 26.15 1.67 -10.36
C THR A 273 24.72 1.22 -10.05
N PRO A 274 24.52 0.26 -9.12
CA PRO A 274 23.19 -0.11 -8.65
C PRO A 274 22.43 1.11 -8.11
N LEU A 275 21.13 1.15 -8.40
CA LEU A 275 20.23 2.12 -7.80
C LEU A 275 20.05 1.84 -6.30
N ARG A 276 19.65 2.87 -5.56
CA ARG A 276 19.29 2.72 -4.16
C ARG A 276 17.83 2.32 -4.03
N ALA A 277 17.49 1.64 -2.94
CA ALA A 277 16.13 1.22 -2.68
C ALA A 277 15.18 2.42 -2.58
N SER A 278 14.04 2.29 -3.23
CA SER A 278 12.94 3.25 -3.16
C SER A 278 12.31 3.24 -1.79
N VAL A 279 12.05 4.44 -1.26
CA VAL A 279 11.28 4.61 -0.03
C VAL A 279 9.88 4.01 -0.17
N SER A 280 9.28 4.09 -1.37
CA SER A 280 7.96 3.54 -1.64
C SER A 280 7.98 2.01 -1.57
N ALA A 281 8.90 1.36 -2.28
CA ALA A 281 9.04 -0.10 -2.28
C ALA A 281 9.32 -0.64 -0.86
N LEU A 282 10.24 -0.01 -0.12
CA LEU A 282 10.53 -0.39 1.26
C LEU A 282 9.29 -0.33 2.16
N ARG A 283 8.46 0.71 2.01
CA ARG A 283 7.21 0.85 2.78
C ARG A 283 6.16 -0.17 2.39
N GLN A 284 5.98 -0.43 1.09
CA GLN A 284 5.04 -1.43 0.58
C GLN A 284 5.41 -2.83 1.07
N GLU A 285 6.70 -3.20 0.97
CA GLU A 285 7.21 -4.48 1.46
C GLU A 285 7.03 -4.61 2.97
N TYR A 286 7.35 -3.55 3.74
CA TYR A 286 7.15 -3.59 5.18
C TYR A 286 5.66 -3.72 5.57
N ALA A 287 4.77 -2.99 4.89
CA ALA A 287 3.33 -3.12 5.10
C ALA A 287 2.82 -4.54 4.77
N ARG A 288 3.33 -5.17 3.70
CA ARG A 288 3.04 -6.57 3.35
C ARG A 288 3.46 -7.52 4.49
N ARG A 289 4.69 -7.39 5.00
CA ARG A 289 5.18 -8.17 6.14
C ARG A 289 4.32 -7.99 7.39
N LEU A 290 3.85 -6.78 7.67
CA LEU A 290 2.96 -6.50 8.80
C LEU A 290 1.60 -7.19 8.65
N LYS A 291 1.02 -7.19 7.44
CA LYS A 291 -0.23 -7.92 7.15
C LYS A 291 -0.04 -9.43 7.35
N GLU A 292 1.02 -10.01 6.81
CA GLU A 292 1.31 -11.44 6.98
C GLU A 292 1.50 -11.83 8.45
N ARG A 293 2.21 -10.98 9.19
CA ARG A 293 2.37 -11.17 10.63
C ARG A 293 1.07 -11.03 11.39
N TRP A 294 0.23 -10.06 11.03
CA TRP A 294 -1.08 -9.92 11.66
C TRP A 294 -1.92 -11.18 11.45
N GLN A 295 -1.95 -11.70 10.23
CA GLN A 295 -2.65 -12.95 9.93
C GLN A 295 -2.11 -14.13 10.76
N ARG A 296 -0.78 -14.23 10.90
CA ARG A 296 -0.14 -15.28 11.70
C ARG A 296 -0.53 -15.17 13.18
N ASP A 297 -0.45 -13.97 13.74
CA ASP A 297 -0.81 -13.68 15.13
C ASP A 297 -2.31 -13.95 15.38
N TRP A 298 -3.17 -13.66 14.40
CA TRP A 298 -4.60 -13.97 14.45
C TRP A 298 -4.85 -15.48 14.50
N CYS A 299 -4.20 -16.27 13.64
CA CYS A 299 -4.32 -17.73 13.65
C CYS A 299 -3.90 -18.36 14.99
N MET A 300 -2.96 -17.74 15.70
CA MET A 300 -2.50 -18.19 17.03
C MET A 300 -3.39 -17.71 18.19
N SER A 301 -4.31 -16.77 17.95
CA SER A 301 -5.22 -16.28 19.01
C SER A 301 -6.13 -17.42 19.50
N PRO A 302 -6.35 -17.57 20.82
CA PRO A 302 -7.36 -18.49 21.37
C PRO A 302 -8.78 -18.23 20.85
N ARG A 303 -9.03 -17.06 20.26
CA ARG A 303 -10.32 -16.71 19.64
C ARG A 303 -10.44 -17.23 18.20
N TYR A 304 -9.34 -17.53 17.50
CA TYR A 304 -9.36 -17.93 16.09
C TYR A 304 -10.36 -19.04 15.81
N HIS A 305 -10.24 -20.18 16.49
CA HIS A 305 -11.12 -21.34 16.27
C HIS A 305 -12.62 -21.04 16.42
N ARG A 306 -12.98 -20.03 17.25
CA ARG A 306 -14.39 -19.64 17.46
C ARG A 306 -14.90 -18.66 16.40
N HIS A 307 -14.01 -17.90 15.76
CA HIS A 307 -14.40 -16.79 14.88
C HIS A 307 -13.89 -16.93 13.43
N CYS A 308 -13.04 -17.90 13.12
CA CYS A 308 -12.46 -18.12 11.78
C CYS A 308 -13.49 -18.33 10.68
N HIS A 309 -14.69 -18.82 11.03
CA HIS A 309 -15.78 -19.03 10.08
C HIS A 309 -16.28 -17.73 9.43
N TRP A 310 -16.23 -16.59 10.13
CA TRP A 310 -16.55 -15.28 9.56
C TRP A 310 -15.32 -14.37 9.41
N ALA A 311 -14.27 -14.59 10.18
CA ALA A 311 -12.99 -13.88 10.13
C ALA A 311 -11.82 -14.84 9.82
N PRO A 312 -11.76 -15.47 8.63
CA PRO A 312 -10.66 -16.35 8.27
C PRO A 312 -9.37 -15.59 7.98
N ASP A 313 -9.50 -14.34 7.50
CA ASP A 313 -8.40 -13.44 7.15
C ASP A 313 -8.57 -12.12 7.90
N ALA A 314 -7.59 -11.82 8.76
CA ALA A 314 -7.54 -10.65 9.61
C ALA A 314 -7.22 -9.35 8.87
N THR A 315 -6.69 -9.47 7.65
CA THR A 315 -6.23 -8.36 6.80
C THR A 315 -7.23 -8.02 5.68
N SER A 316 -8.36 -8.73 5.66
CA SER A 316 -9.35 -8.59 4.62
C SER A 316 -10.20 -7.33 4.81
N PRO A 317 -10.34 -6.46 3.78
CA PRO A 317 -11.23 -5.30 3.84
C PRO A 317 -12.71 -5.68 3.78
N ARG A 318 -13.03 -6.98 3.66
CA ARG A 318 -14.40 -7.51 3.53
C ARG A 318 -15.32 -7.03 4.65
N HIS A 319 -14.82 -6.89 5.87
CA HIS A 319 -15.63 -6.45 7.00
C HIS A 319 -16.11 -5.01 6.86
N ILE A 320 -15.20 -4.10 6.48
CA ILE A 320 -15.53 -2.71 6.17
C ILE A 320 -16.58 -2.66 5.05
N ALA A 321 -16.35 -3.41 3.97
CA ALA A 321 -17.28 -3.44 2.83
C ALA A 321 -18.70 -3.87 3.25
N ILE A 322 -18.83 -4.85 4.15
CA ILE A 322 -20.12 -5.29 4.68
C ILE A 322 -20.78 -4.21 5.55
N THR A 323 -20.00 -3.53 6.40
CA THR A 323 -20.53 -2.54 7.34
C THR A 323 -20.83 -1.18 6.69
N ASN A 324 -20.22 -0.86 5.56
CA ASN A 324 -20.45 0.39 4.83
C ASN A 324 -21.91 0.58 4.39
N GLU A 325 -22.64 -0.51 4.18
CA GLU A 325 -24.07 -0.46 3.82
C GLU A 325 -25.01 -0.52 5.03
N LEU A 326 -24.47 -0.62 6.24
CA LEU A 326 -25.25 -0.75 7.48
C LEU A 326 -25.30 0.57 8.24
N SER A 327 -26.39 0.76 9.00
CA SER A 327 -26.43 1.84 9.98
C SER A 327 -25.40 1.58 11.09
N ARG A 328 -24.90 2.65 11.74
CA ARG A 328 -24.00 2.53 12.91
C ARG A 328 -24.54 1.53 13.94
N ARG A 329 -25.85 1.55 14.18
CA ARG A 329 -26.54 0.63 15.08
C ARG A 329 -26.44 -0.83 14.63
N ASP A 330 -26.77 -1.10 13.37
CA ASP A 330 -26.73 -2.46 12.82
C ASP A 330 -25.29 -3.00 12.82
N SER A 331 -24.30 -2.15 12.53
CA SER A 331 -22.87 -2.50 12.63
C SER A 331 -22.46 -2.87 14.06
N THR A 332 -22.89 -2.10 15.07
CA THR A 332 -22.63 -2.44 16.49
C THR A 332 -23.28 -3.76 16.88
N VAL A 333 -24.54 -3.99 16.50
CA VAL A 333 -25.23 -5.24 16.83
C VAL A 333 -24.58 -6.43 16.11
N LEU A 334 -24.19 -6.27 14.85
CA LEU A 334 -23.46 -7.29 14.11
C LEU A 334 -22.14 -7.64 14.81
N PHE A 335 -21.36 -6.65 15.25
CA PHE A 335 -20.13 -6.87 15.99
C PHE A 335 -20.38 -7.62 17.31
N GLN A 336 -21.41 -7.22 18.06
CA GLN A 336 -21.80 -7.88 19.31
C GLN A 336 -22.22 -9.35 19.09
N LEU A 337 -22.98 -9.63 18.03
CA LEU A 337 -23.37 -10.99 17.66
C LEU A 337 -22.15 -11.83 17.22
N ARG A 338 -21.23 -11.25 16.44
CA ARG A 338 -19.99 -11.91 15.98
C ARG A 338 -19.02 -12.23 17.11
N SER A 339 -18.86 -11.31 18.07
CA SER A 339 -17.97 -11.45 19.24
C SER A 339 -18.59 -12.29 20.36
N GLY A 340 -19.90 -12.52 20.33
CA GLY A 340 -20.63 -13.15 21.42
C GLY A 340 -20.80 -12.26 22.65
N HIS A 341 -20.56 -10.95 22.50
CA HIS A 341 -20.76 -9.91 23.52
C HIS A 341 -22.08 -9.16 23.28
N ALA A 342 -23.10 -9.86 22.77
CA ALA A 342 -24.44 -9.32 22.64
C ALA A 342 -25.15 -9.28 24.00
N PRO A 343 -26.04 -8.30 24.26
CA PRO A 343 -26.80 -8.19 25.50
C PRO A 343 -27.94 -9.23 25.56
N LEU A 344 -27.56 -10.51 25.45
CA LEU A 344 -28.39 -11.68 25.67
C LEU A 344 -28.06 -12.26 27.05
N ASN A 345 -29.02 -12.92 27.70
CA ASN A 345 -28.94 -13.31 29.10
C ASN A 345 -27.72 -14.20 29.41
N ALA A 346 -27.29 -15.08 28.50
CA ALA A 346 -26.08 -15.88 28.72
C ALA A 346 -24.79 -15.03 28.84
N HIS A 347 -24.69 -13.93 28.10
CA HIS A 347 -23.58 -12.99 28.23
C HIS A 347 -23.78 -12.06 29.44
N LEU A 348 -24.99 -11.52 29.61
CA LEU A 348 -25.31 -10.61 30.72
C LEU A 348 -25.12 -11.27 32.09
N HIS A 349 -25.52 -12.53 32.25
CA HIS A 349 -25.29 -13.30 33.47
C HIS A 349 -23.80 -13.50 33.75
N ARG A 350 -22.99 -13.79 32.72
CA ARG A 350 -21.52 -13.92 32.86
C ARG A 350 -20.85 -12.64 33.37
N ILE A 351 -21.44 -11.48 33.10
CA ILE A 351 -20.95 -10.18 33.58
C ILE A 351 -21.76 -9.65 34.79
N ASN A 352 -22.59 -10.50 35.42
CA ASN A 352 -23.43 -10.18 36.58
C ASN A 352 -24.47 -9.06 36.34
N CYS A 353 -24.90 -8.85 35.09
CA CYS A 353 -25.95 -7.90 34.73
C CYS A 353 -27.34 -8.54 34.57
N ALA A 354 -27.44 -9.88 34.63
CA ALA A 354 -28.69 -10.62 34.64
C ALA A 354 -28.64 -11.69 35.73
N PRO A 355 -29.77 -12.00 36.39
CA PRO A 355 -29.83 -12.97 37.50
C PRO A 355 -29.68 -14.43 37.04
N ALA A 356 -30.02 -14.73 35.78
CA ALA A 356 -29.92 -16.06 35.19
C ALA A 356 -29.53 -15.98 33.71
N PRO A 357 -28.85 -17.00 33.14
CA PRO A 357 -28.51 -17.05 31.72
C PRO A 357 -29.71 -17.42 30.82
N THR A 358 -30.82 -17.87 31.41
CA THR A 358 -32.00 -18.40 30.73
C THR A 358 -32.69 -17.37 29.83
N CYS A 359 -33.18 -17.82 28.68
CA CYS A 359 -33.96 -17.00 27.76
C CYS A 359 -35.34 -16.68 28.33
N GLU A 360 -35.66 -15.41 28.51
CA GLU A 360 -36.98 -14.95 28.97
C GLU A 360 -38.11 -15.20 27.97
N ALA A 361 -37.79 -15.43 26.69
CA ALA A 361 -38.82 -15.64 25.67
C ALA A 361 -39.36 -17.08 25.66
N CYS A 362 -38.51 -18.07 25.94
CA CYS A 362 -38.90 -19.48 25.92
C CYS A 362 -38.70 -20.22 27.24
N GLU A 363 -37.94 -19.66 28.18
CA GLU A 363 -37.65 -20.21 29.52
C GLU A 363 -36.98 -21.61 29.55
N GLU A 364 -36.69 -22.19 28.40
CA GLU A 364 -36.19 -23.57 28.26
C GLU A 364 -34.66 -23.71 28.23
N ALA A 365 -33.90 -22.68 27.83
CA ALA A 365 -32.46 -22.78 27.62
C ALA A 365 -31.73 -21.44 27.81
N ASP A 366 -30.41 -21.49 27.91
CA ASP A 366 -29.54 -20.31 27.99
C ASP A 366 -29.63 -19.45 26.72
N GLU A 367 -29.80 -18.14 26.90
CA GLU A 367 -29.91 -17.18 25.80
C GLU A 367 -28.55 -16.85 25.19
N THR A 368 -27.98 -17.81 24.45
CA THR A 368 -26.77 -17.62 23.66
C THR A 368 -27.07 -17.02 22.29
N VAL A 369 -26.06 -16.52 21.57
CA VAL A 369 -26.21 -16.07 20.16
C VAL A 369 -26.76 -17.20 19.27
N ASN A 370 -26.32 -18.44 19.50
CA ASN A 370 -26.83 -19.61 18.78
C ASN A 370 -28.30 -19.84 19.07
N HIS A 371 -28.67 -19.86 20.36
CA HIS A 371 -30.05 -20.02 20.76
C HIS A 371 -30.95 -18.92 20.18
N PHE A 372 -30.50 -17.67 20.27
CA PHE A 372 -31.22 -16.51 19.74
C PHE A 372 -31.45 -16.59 18.24
N ILE A 373 -30.49 -17.05 17.44
CA ILE A 373 -30.63 -17.10 15.97
C ILE A 373 -31.32 -18.40 15.50
N TYR A 374 -30.93 -19.56 16.04
CA TYR A 374 -31.21 -20.87 15.46
C TYR A 374 -32.20 -21.73 16.24
N ASP A 375 -32.25 -21.61 17.57
CA ASP A 375 -32.92 -22.64 18.40
C ASP A 375 -34.20 -22.15 19.08
N CYS A 376 -34.24 -20.92 19.60
CA CYS A 376 -35.35 -20.38 20.42
C CYS A 376 -36.75 -20.65 19.83
N PRO A 377 -37.63 -21.44 20.48
CA PRO A 377 -38.95 -21.77 19.94
C PRO A 377 -39.90 -20.56 19.93
N ALA A 378 -39.72 -19.62 20.87
CA ALA A 378 -40.50 -18.38 20.92
C ALA A 378 -40.27 -17.45 19.72
N ARG A 379 -39.20 -17.65 18.93
CA ARG A 379 -38.81 -16.82 17.77
C ARG A 379 -39.04 -17.50 16.42
N LEU A 380 -39.88 -18.55 16.39
CA LEU A 380 -40.14 -19.32 15.17
C LEU A 380 -40.70 -18.46 14.03
N SER A 381 -41.55 -17.48 14.33
CA SER A 381 -42.20 -16.63 13.32
C SER A 381 -41.19 -15.74 12.59
N GLU A 382 -40.31 -15.08 13.33
CA GLU A 382 -39.26 -14.21 12.84
C GLU A 382 -38.18 -15.05 12.12
N ARG A 383 -37.85 -16.24 12.66
CA ARG A 383 -36.89 -17.16 12.02
C ARG A 383 -37.40 -17.67 10.67
N ARG A 384 -38.71 -17.86 10.48
CA ARG A 384 -39.28 -18.20 9.15
C ARG A 384 -39.03 -17.08 8.14
N GLN A 385 -39.14 -15.82 8.55
CA GLN A 385 -38.84 -14.67 7.67
C GLN A 385 -37.34 -14.59 7.37
N LEU A 386 -36.49 -14.82 8.37
CA LEU A 386 -35.05 -14.94 8.20
C LEU A 386 -34.69 -16.01 7.16
N ARG A 387 -35.26 -17.22 7.29
CA ARG A 387 -35.07 -18.33 6.34
C ARG A 387 -35.48 -17.95 4.92
N LYS A 388 -36.61 -17.26 4.76
CA LYS A 388 -37.09 -16.81 3.45
C LYS A 388 -36.13 -15.80 2.81
N ALA A 389 -35.62 -14.84 3.59
CA ALA A 389 -34.71 -13.81 3.10
C ALA A 389 -33.28 -14.32 2.86
N ALA A 390 -32.77 -15.19 3.72
CA ALA A 390 -31.41 -15.74 3.65
C ALA A 390 -31.29 -16.93 2.66
N GLY A 391 -32.38 -17.61 2.33
CA GLY A 391 -32.42 -18.72 1.39
C GLY A 391 -31.79 -20.01 1.93
N LYS A 392 -31.27 -20.86 1.02
CA LYS A 392 -30.74 -22.19 1.36
C LYS A 392 -29.56 -22.15 2.35
N LYS A 393 -28.80 -21.06 2.37
CA LYS A 393 -27.62 -20.86 3.23
C LYS A 393 -27.94 -20.32 4.63
N TRP A 394 -29.22 -20.19 5.02
CA TRP A 394 -29.58 -19.57 6.31
C TRP A 394 -28.95 -20.24 7.54
N ALA A 395 -28.71 -21.56 7.48
CA ALA A 395 -28.11 -22.35 8.56
C ALA A 395 -26.58 -22.19 8.64
N ASP A 396 -25.94 -21.65 7.60
CA ASP A 396 -24.50 -21.41 7.59
C ASP A 396 -24.17 -20.12 8.35
N ARG A 397 -23.42 -20.25 9.44
CA ARG A 397 -22.99 -19.12 10.28
C ARG A 397 -22.06 -18.18 9.52
N SER A 398 -21.20 -18.71 8.66
CA SER A 398 -20.24 -17.94 7.85
C SER A 398 -20.98 -17.03 6.87
N TYR A 399 -22.04 -17.54 6.24
CA TYR A 399 -22.92 -16.77 5.38
C TYR A 399 -23.67 -15.69 6.17
N LEU A 400 -24.34 -16.07 7.26
CA LEU A 400 -25.25 -15.19 7.97
C LEU A 400 -24.53 -14.05 8.70
N LEU A 401 -23.33 -14.31 9.21
CA LEU A 401 -22.50 -13.34 9.91
C LEU A 401 -21.45 -12.69 9.01
N GLY A 402 -21.12 -13.25 7.84
CA GLY A 402 -19.97 -12.84 7.03
C GLY A 402 -20.26 -12.42 5.60
N GLU A 403 -21.49 -12.54 5.08
CA GLU A 403 -21.86 -12.08 3.73
C GLU A 403 -22.93 -10.98 3.77
N THR A 404 -22.83 -9.98 2.89
CA THR A 404 -23.72 -8.80 2.87
C THR A 404 -25.21 -9.18 2.82
N ARG A 405 -25.58 -10.16 1.98
CA ARG A 405 -26.99 -10.62 1.88
C ARG A 405 -27.45 -11.31 3.16
N GLY A 406 -26.62 -12.18 3.74
CA GLY A 406 -26.91 -12.86 4.99
C GLY A 406 -27.04 -11.89 6.16
N VAL A 407 -26.13 -10.93 6.25
CA VAL A 407 -26.13 -9.89 7.28
C VAL A 407 -27.36 -8.99 7.19
N LYS A 408 -27.77 -8.58 5.98
CA LYS A 408 -29.02 -7.81 5.79
C LYS A 408 -30.25 -8.58 6.28
N ALA A 409 -30.33 -9.87 5.97
CA ALA A 409 -31.40 -10.74 6.45
C ALA A 409 -31.38 -10.89 7.98
N LEU A 410 -30.19 -11.05 8.57
CA LEU A 410 -30.01 -11.12 10.02
C LEU A 410 -30.41 -9.83 10.72
N MET A 411 -30.05 -8.66 10.19
CA MET A 411 -30.44 -7.38 10.77
C MET A 411 -31.96 -7.17 10.71
N ALA A 412 -32.62 -7.61 9.63
CA ALA A 412 -34.09 -7.61 9.56
C ALA A 412 -34.71 -8.51 10.66
N TYR A 413 -34.17 -9.71 10.86
CA TYR A 413 -34.58 -10.61 11.95
C TYR A 413 -34.42 -9.95 13.32
N VAL A 414 -33.23 -9.39 13.61
CA VAL A 414 -32.96 -8.69 14.88
C VAL A 414 -33.99 -7.59 15.14
N ARG A 415 -34.30 -6.77 14.12
CA ARG A 415 -35.28 -5.69 14.26
C ARG A 415 -36.69 -6.20 14.56
N GLN A 416 -37.10 -7.30 13.93
CA GLN A 416 -38.40 -7.93 14.15
C GLN A 416 -38.54 -8.51 15.57
N THR A 417 -37.48 -9.12 16.11
CA THR A 417 -37.52 -9.69 17.46
C THR A 417 -37.70 -8.65 18.57
N GLY A 418 -37.25 -7.41 18.33
CA GLY A 418 -37.25 -6.34 19.33
C GLY A 418 -36.27 -6.54 20.50
N ARG A 419 -35.59 -7.70 20.60
CA ARG A 419 -34.77 -8.11 21.75
C ARG A 419 -33.54 -7.23 21.98
N LEU A 420 -32.90 -6.79 20.90
CA LEU A 420 -31.69 -5.96 20.91
C LEU A 420 -32.03 -4.48 20.63
N ARG A 421 -33.20 -4.02 21.06
CA ARG A 421 -33.55 -2.60 21.04
C ARG A 421 -32.85 -1.88 22.18
N TRP A 422 -31.93 -0.97 21.83
CA TRP A 422 -31.53 0.09 22.76
C TRP A 422 -32.76 1.00 22.94
N GLY A 423 -33.27 1.12 24.16
CA GLY A 423 -34.26 2.16 24.46
C GLY A 423 -33.67 3.50 24.04
N ARG A 424 -34.45 4.38 23.42
CA ARG A 424 -34.05 5.79 23.37
C ARG A 424 -33.68 6.14 24.81
N ARG A 425 -32.46 6.61 25.08
CA ARG A 425 -32.27 7.46 26.26
C ARG A 425 -33.37 8.50 26.13
N GLN A 426 -34.25 8.58 27.14
CA GLN A 426 -35.16 9.71 27.23
C GLN A 426 -34.26 10.90 27.54
N ASP A 427 -33.66 11.48 26.51
CA ASP A 427 -33.11 12.82 26.59
C ASP A 427 -34.35 13.69 26.74
N SER A 428 -34.55 14.20 27.96
CA SER A 428 -35.71 15.00 28.36
C SER A 428 -35.76 16.38 27.71
N GLU A 429 -35.03 16.61 26.63
CA GLU A 429 -35.09 17.83 25.85
C GLU A 429 -35.07 17.50 24.36
N GLY A 430 -36.18 17.80 23.71
CA GLY A 430 -36.38 17.50 22.30
C GLY A 430 -35.44 18.29 21.41
N ARG A 431 -34.64 17.56 20.62
CA ARG A 431 -34.15 18.05 19.33
C ARG A 431 -34.39 16.95 18.28
N PRO A 432 -35.09 17.24 17.16
CA PRO A 432 -35.21 16.28 16.08
C PRO A 432 -33.84 16.03 15.45
N GLU A 433 -33.54 14.77 15.18
CA GLU A 433 -32.36 14.36 14.42
C GLU A 433 -32.57 14.78 12.95
N GLU A 434 -32.09 15.98 12.59
CA GLU A 434 -32.01 16.43 11.21
C GLU A 434 -31.10 15.50 10.41
N ARG A 435 -31.65 14.93 9.33
CA ARG A 435 -30.88 14.27 8.28
C ARG A 435 -30.09 15.33 7.52
N THR A 436 -28.94 15.75 8.04
CA THR A 436 -27.88 16.42 7.26
C THR A 436 -26.59 16.43 8.06
N GLY A 437 -25.74 15.42 7.84
CA GLY A 437 -24.30 15.60 8.05
C GLY A 437 -23.72 16.43 6.89
N PRO A 438 -22.72 17.30 7.13
CA PRO A 438 -22.17 18.23 6.12
C PRO A 438 -21.22 17.54 5.11
N TRP A 439 -21.60 16.36 4.63
CA TRP A 439 -20.89 15.62 3.60
C TRP A 439 -21.87 15.19 2.51
N GLY A 440 -22.49 16.20 1.89
CA GLY A 440 -23.11 16.05 0.57
C GLY A 440 -22.01 15.91 -0.48
N LEU A 441 -21.51 14.69 -0.67
CA LEU A 441 -20.80 14.35 -1.91
C LEU A 441 -21.85 14.16 -3.00
N ASP A 442 -22.09 15.25 -3.74
CA ASP A 442 -22.79 15.25 -5.02
C ASP A 442 -22.05 14.31 -5.97
N ARG A 443 -22.53 13.06 -6.09
CA ARG A 443 -22.11 12.17 -7.17
C ARG A 443 -22.92 12.55 -8.41
N ARG A 444 -22.40 13.52 -9.17
CA ARG A 444 -22.69 13.57 -10.60
C ARG A 444 -22.19 12.29 -11.23
N ARG A 445 -23.14 11.57 -11.82
CA ARG A 445 -22.92 10.36 -12.61
C ARG A 445 -22.47 10.82 -13.99
N ASP A 446 -21.16 10.89 -14.21
CA ASP A 446 -20.63 11.04 -15.56
C ASP A 446 -20.54 9.66 -16.22
N GLU A 447 -21.19 9.55 -17.36
CA GLU A 447 -21.26 8.38 -18.23
C GLU A 447 -19.92 8.22 -18.97
N THR A 448 -18.93 7.60 -18.35
CA THR A 448 -17.85 6.92 -19.09
C THR A 448 -17.35 5.75 -18.26
N GLY A 449 -17.62 4.52 -18.73
CA GLY A 449 -17.05 3.32 -18.15
C GLY A 449 -15.55 3.27 -18.45
N ARG A 450 -14.72 3.41 -17.42
CA ARG A 450 -13.31 3.01 -17.45
C ARG A 450 -12.87 2.70 -16.01
N GLU A 451 -12.40 1.47 -15.80
CA GLU A 451 -11.71 1.07 -14.57
C GLU A 451 -10.29 1.67 -14.62
N GLU A 452 -10.06 2.74 -13.87
CA GLU A 452 -8.71 3.21 -13.55
C GLU A 452 -8.25 2.53 -12.25
N GLU A 453 -7.24 1.67 -12.32
CA GLU A 453 -6.42 1.34 -11.15
C GLU A 453 -5.62 2.58 -10.74
N ARG A 454 -6.27 3.45 -9.96
CA ARG A 454 -5.57 4.47 -9.18
C ARG A 454 -4.83 3.78 -8.04
N LEU A 455 -3.51 3.78 -8.13
CA LEU A 455 -2.62 3.77 -6.98
C LEU A 455 -2.82 5.08 -6.21
N GLU A 456 -3.98 5.22 -5.56
CA GLU A 456 -4.17 6.18 -4.48
C GLU A 456 -3.44 5.60 -3.27
N ASP A 457 -2.28 6.19 -2.96
CA ASP A 457 -1.66 6.08 -1.65
C ASP A 457 -2.68 6.57 -0.61
N ASP A 458 -3.46 5.64 -0.05
CA ASP A 458 -4.36 5.79 1.10
C ASP A 458 -3.56 5.99 2.41
N ASP A 459 -2.58 6.88 2.38
CA ASP A 459 -1.64 7.13 3.49
C ASP A 459 -1.66 8.62 3.93
N SER A 460 -2.61 9.41 3.39
CA SER A 460 -2.79 10.85 3.65
C SER A 460 -4.08 11.27 4.37
N MET A 461 -4.98 10.35 4.74
CA MET A 461 -6.25 10.67 5.42
C MET A 461 -6.48 10.01 6.78
N GLU A 462 -5.43 9.70 7.53
CA GLU A 462 -5.57 9.44 8.98
C GLU A 462 -4.50 10.17 9.79
N VAL A 463 -4.98 10.81 10.87
CA VAL A 463 -4.28 11.57 11.92
C VAL A 463 -4.10 13.08 11.66
N GLU A 464 -5.21 13.79 11.42
CA GLU A 464 -5.37 15.17 11.90
C GLU A 464 -6.74 15.30 12.60
N ARG A 465 -6.76 14.91 13.87
CA ARG A 465 -7.60 15.48 14.93
C ARG A 465 -7.33 14.71 16.23
N LEU A 466 -7.36 15.46 17.33
CA LEU A 466 -7.09 15.09 18.74
C LEU A 466 -5.66 15.39 19.20
N VAL A 467 -5.39 16.65 19.57
CA VAL A 467 -4.96 17.04 20.94
C VAL A 467 -5.36 18.50 21.16
N GLU A 468 -6.60 18.73 21.58
CA GLU A 468 -6.96 19.86 22.44
C GLU A 468 -7.73 19.20 23.58
N ASP A 469 -7.07 19.05 24.74
CA ASP A 469 -7.61 19.47 26.04
C ASP A 469 -6.81 18.88 27.22
N GLU A 470 -6.50 19.82 28.10
CA GLU A 470 -6.44 19.76 29.57
C GLU A 470 -5.41 18.86 30.27
N ASP A 471 -4.53 19.55 31.01
CA ASP A 471 -3.57 19.02 31.96
C ASP A 471 -4.29 18.25 33.09
N GLU A 472 -4.26 16.91 33.02
CA GLU A 472 -4.38 16.05 34.19
C GLU A 472 -3.04 15.38 34.46
N GLU A 473 -2.38 15.81 35.54
CA GLU A 473 -1.18 15.18 36.10
C GLU A 473 -1.54 13.78 36.61
N ASP A 474 -1.20 12.75 35.83
CA ASP A 474 -1.26 11.36 36.29
C ASP A 474 0.17 10.79 36.38
N GLU A 475 0.60 10.51 37.60
CA GLU A 475 1.91 9.95 37.94
C GLU A 475 2.02 8.48 37.44
N GLY A 476 2.37 8.30 36.17
CA GLY A 476 2.58 6.99 35.53
C GLY A 476 4.05 6.73 35.22
N GLY A 477 4.68 5.80 35.94
CA GLY A 477 6.09 5.42 35.80
C GLY A 477 6.56 5.23 34.35
N GLY A 478 7.51 6.06 33.94
CA GLY A 478 8.08 6.06 32.59
C GLY A 478 8.74 4.73 32.25
N LEU A 479 8.23 4.06 31.21
CA LEU A 479 8.94 2.96 30.56
C LEU A 479 10.22 3.53 29.93
N ASP A 480 11.38 3.12 30.44
CA ASP A 480 12.66 3.47 29.84
C ASP A 480 12.71 2.95 28.38
N MET A 481 13.43 3.64 27.49
CA MET A 481 13.53 3.26 26.07
C MET A 481 14.09 1.85 25.84
N ALA A 482 14.96 1.35 26.71
CA ALA A 482 15.41 -0.03 26.67
C ALA A 482 14.28 -1.01 27.11
N GLY A 483 13.35 -0.58 27.97
CA GLY A 483 12.10 -1.28 28.27
C GLY A 483 11.17 -1.35 27.05
N PHE A 484 10.95 -0.24 26.36
CA PHE A 484 10.23 -0.22 25.07
C PHE A 484 10.91 -1.15 24.06
N MET A 485 12.25 -1.14 23.98
CA MET A 485 12.98 -1.96 23.03
C MET A 485 12.97 -3.45 23.37
N ARG A 486 13.06 -3.83 24.65
CA ARG A 486 12.89 -5.23 25.06
C ARG A 486 11.47 -5.72 24.81
N TRP A 487 10.48 -4.88 25.09
CA TRP A 487 9.08 -5.14 24.73
C TRP A 487 8.94 -5.31 23.22
N TYR A 488 9.52 -4.41 22.42
CA TYR A 488 9.46 -4.43 20.97
C TYR A 488 10.21 -5.63 20.36
N GLU A 489 11.46 -5.90 20.76
CA GLU A 489 12.29 -7.03 20.29
C GLU A 489 11.69 -8.38 20.69
N GLY A 490 11.25 -8.54 21.95
CA GLY A 490 10.58 -9.75 22.43
C GLY A 490 9.21 -9.98 21.78
N PHE A 491 8.56 -8.92 21.30
CA PHE A 491 7.33 -9.04 20.52
C PHE A 491 7.58 -9.31 19.03
N ILE A 492 8.69 -8.85 18.44
CA ILE A 492 9.07 -9.04 17.02
C ILE A 492 9.79 -10.35 16.73
N GLY A 493 10.37 -10.99 17.74
CA GLY A 493 11.17 -12.21 17.61
C GLY A 493 10.41 -13.42 17.08
N ASP A 494 10.33 -13.52 15.76
CA ASP A 494 10.53 -14.77 15.00
C ASP A 494 11.48 -14.42 13.85
N ARG A 495 12.73 -14.08 14.22
CA ARG A 495 13.85 -14.23 13.29
C ARG A 495 14.13 -15.72 13.28
N GLY A 496 13.88 -16.37 12.15
CA GLY A 496 14.09 -17.80 11.99
C GLY A 496 15.45 -18.23 12.55
N GLU A 497 15.41 -19.17 13.48
CA GLU A 497 16.56 -19.98 13.85
C GLU A 497 16.96 -20.79 12.61
N GLY A 498 17.88 -20.22 11.84
CA GLY A 498 18.47 -20.81 10.66
C GLY A 498 19.96 -20.53 10.64
N GLY A 499 20.71 -21.33 11.39
CA GLY A 499 22.15 -21.51 11.18
C GLY A 499 23.08 -20.67 12.05
N GLU A 500 23.08 -20.91 13.37
CA GLU A 500 24.35 -20.86 14.11
C GLU A 500 24.71 -22.29 14.51
N THR A 501 25.84 -22.75 14.00
CA THR A 501 26.34 -24.10 14.17
C THR A 501 26.78 -24.30 15.61
N GLN A 502 26.21 -25.33 16.22
CA GLN A 502 26.62 -25.98 17.48
C GLN A 502 28.04 -26.58 17.36
N ARG A 503 29.04 -25.81 16.96
CA ARG A 503 30.44 -26.25 16.81
C ARG A 503 31.49 -25.35 17.47
N GLU A 504 31.10 -24.20 18.02
CA GLU A 504 32.05 -23.30 18.72
C GLU A 504 31.91 -23.30 20.25
N ARG A 505 31.04 -24.14 20.83
CA ARG A 505 30.93 -24.30 22.31
C ARG A 505 31.63 -25.53 22.87
N ASP A 506 32.06 -26.48 22.02
CA ASP A 506 32.71 -27.72 22.48
C ASP A 506 34.25 -27.69 22.32
N ALA A 507 34.84 -26.55 21.92
CA ALA A 507 36.29 -26.40 21.74
C ALA A 507 37.00 -25.64 22.87
N ALA A 508 36.31 -25.37 23.99
CA ALA A 508 36.85 -24.60 25.12
C ALA A 508 36.81 -25.33 26.47
N THR A 509 36.65 -26.66 26.46
CA THR A 509 36.63 -27.50 27.68
C THR A 509 37.65 -28.65 27.71
N ASP A 510 38.54 -28.77 26.72
CA ASP A 510 39.70 -29.68 26.77
C ASP A 510 41.00 -28.88 26.62
N ALA A 511 41.33 -28.16 27.69
CA ALA A 511 42.68 -27.66 27.96
C ALA A 511 42.84 -27.51 29.48
N ASP A 512 42.92 -28.66 30.16
CA ASP A 512 43.67 -28.88 31.40
C ASP A 512 44.07 -30.36 31.49
#